data_AF-A0A1H9ES63-F1
#
_entry.id   AF-A0A1H9ES63-F1
#
_cell.length_a   1.000
_cell.length_b   1.000
_cell.length_c   1.000
_cell.angle_alpha   90.00
_cell.angle_beta   90.00
_cell.angle_gamma   90.00
#
_symmetry.space_group_name_H-M   'P 1'
#
loop_
_entity.id
_entity.type
_entity.pdbx_description
1 polymer ?
#
loop_
_entity_poly.entity_id
_entity_poly.type
_entity_poly.pdbx_seq_one_letter_code
_entity_poly.pdbx_strand_id
1 'polypeptide(L)'
;MSAGGVPRGNTPKDQLPFIRRNATLLAELPEPGEHWTAEIIPDELANQLTGLENKQIVTFVDEVTQSKWKKPRNLWKTDLDAYEQIHDVLEGKDRDGLLPCGHSAINNERGVDGISCGVCDEVHARDEIDHNRGEVA
;
A
#
# COMPACT_ATOMS: atom_id res chain seq x y z
N MET A 1 12.38 10.48 30.36
CA MET A 1 13.15 9.28 30.01
C MET A 1 12.87 9.00 28.54
N SER A 2 13.85 9.26 27.69
CA SER A 2 13.71 9.16 26.23
C SER A 2 13.78 7.68 25.83
N ALA A 3 12.66 7.12 25.37
CA ALA A 3 12.68 5.83 24.69
C ALA A 3 13.31 6.05 23.32
N GLY A 4 14.61 5.78 23.23
CA GLY A 4 15.35 5.75 21.97
C GLY A 4 14.81 4.63 21.09
N GLY A 5 13.81 4.95 20.26
CA GLY A 5 13.42 4.12 19.14
C GLY A 5 14.51 4.22 18.07
N VAL A 6 15.12 3.08 17.74
CA VAL A 6 15.97 2.95 16.55
C VAL A 6 15.16 3.49 15.36
N PRO A 7 15.67 4.43 14.55
CA PRO A 7 15.02 4.78 13.30
C PRO A 7 15.07 3.52 12.45
N ARG A 8 13.95 2.80 12.33
CA ARG A 8 13.82 1.80 11.29
C ARG A 8 13.83 2.60 10.00
N GLY A 9 14.96 2.58 9.31
CA GLY A 9 15.11 3.14 7.97
C GLY A 9 14.28 2.34 6.99
N ASN A 10 12.96 2.40 7.16
CA ASN A 10 11.97 1.78 6.30
C ASN A 10 11.56 2.87 5.34
N THR A 11 12.24 2.96 4.20
CA THR A 11 11.75 3.77 3.09
C THR A 11 10.47 3.15 2.56
N PRO A 12 9.60 3.89 1.85
CA PRO A 12 8.43 3.33 1.17
C PRO A 12 8.76 2.12 0.29
N LYS A 13 9.96 2.12 -0.34
CA LYS A 13 10.48 0.98 -1.11
C LYS A 13 10.58 -0.31 -0.31
N ASP A 14 10.89 -0.23 0.99
CA ASP A 14 10.93 -1.39 1.88
C ASP A 14 9.51 -1.89 2.24
N GLN A 15 8.48 -1.11 1.92
CA GLN A 15 7.08 -1.43 2.13
C GLN A 15 6.37 -1.91 0.87
N LEU A 16 7.09 -2.09 -0.25
CA LEU A 16 6.51 -2.57 -1.50
C LEU A 16 5.67 -3.86 -1.33
N PRO A 17 6.07 -4.87 -0.54
CA PRO A 17 5.21 -6.03 -0.27
C PRO A 17 3.90 -5.70 0.43
N PHE A 18 3.87 -4.66 1.27
CA PHE A 18 2.65 -4.19 1.92
C PHE A 18 1.79 -3.40 0.93
N ILE A 19 2.40 -2.53 0.13
CA ILE A 19 1.73 -1.75 -0.92
C ILE A 19 1.04 -2.69 -1.90
N ARG A 20 1.74 -3.69 -2.42
CA ARG A 20 1.19 -4.70 -3.34
C ARG A 20 -0.09 -5.36 -2.84
N ARG A 21 -0.08 -5.80 -1.58
CA ARG A 21 -1.23 -6.50 -0.97
C ARG A 21 -2.44 -5.60 -0.74
N ASN A 22 -2.22 -4.30 -0.62
CA ASN A 22 -3.26 -3.34 -0.24
C ASN A 22 -3.49 -2.27 -1.32
N ALA A 23 -2.94 -2.41 -2.52
CA ALA A 23 -2.86 -1.34 -3.51
C ALA A 23 -4.24 -0.77 -3.85
N THR A 24 -5.26 -1.63 -4.00
CA THR A 24 -6.64 -1.22 -4.27
C THR A 24 -7.21 -0.34 -3.15
N LEU A 25 -6.98 -0.70 -1.88
CA LEU A 25 -7.43 0.10 -0.73
C LEU A 25 -6.60 1.38 -0.61
N LEU A 26 -5.29 1.30 -0.84
CA LEU A 26 -4.38 2.44 -0.74
C LEU A 26 -4.59 3.46 -1.87
N ALA A 27 -5.19 3.09 -3.00
CA ALA A 27 -5.57 4.02 -4.06
C ALA A 27 -6.62 5.05 -3.65
N GLU A 28 -7.30 4.83 -2.53
CA GLU A 28 -8.23 5.80 -1.94
C GLU A 28 -7.49 6.91 -1.17
N LEU A 29 -6.17 6.83 -1.01
CA LEU A 29 -5.38 7.90 -0.43
C LEU A 29 -5.38 9.14 -1.34
N PRO A 30 -5.53 10.35 -0.78
CA PRO A 30 -5.45 11.60 -1.54
C PRO A 30 -4.08 11.80 -2.21
N GLU A 31 -4.05 12.63 -3.26
CA GLU A 31 -2.84 12.91 -4.02
C GLU A 31 -1.72 13.52 -3.17
N PRO A 32 -0.45 13.25 -3.48
CA PRO A 32 0.68 13.89 -2.82
C PRO A 32 0.61 15.42 -2.95
N GLY A 33 0.77 16.10 -1.81
CA GLY A 33 0.71 17.58 -1.77
C GLY A 33 -0.58 18.12 -1.17
N GLU A 34 -1.64 17.29 -1.11
CA GLU A 34 -2.87 17.63 -0.39
C GLU A 34 -2.72 17.35 1.12
N HIS A 35 -3.27 18.25 1.94
CA HIS A 35 -3.43 18.03 3.39
C HIS A 35 -4.87 17.69 3.70
N TRP A 36 -5.08 16.60 4.42
CA TRP A 36 -6.42 16.05 4.60
C TRP A 36 -6.65 15.46 5.99
N THR A 37 -7.91 15.33 6.37
CA THR A 37 -8.32 14.66 7.61
C THR A 37 -8.85 13.27 7.32
N ALA A 38 -8.90 12.40 8.32
CA ALA A 38 -9.41 11.04 8.18
C ALA A 38 -10.88 10.94 7.69
N GLU A 39 -11.63 12.04 7.66
CA GLU A 39 -13.05 12.07 7.24
C GLU A 39 -13.21 11.97 5.71
N ILE A 40 -12.16 12.17 4.91
CA ILE A 40 -12.26 12.13 3.44
C ILE A 40 -11.94 10.77 2.82
N ILE A 41 -11.41 9.85 3.61
CA ILE A 41 -11.08 8.48 3.21
C ILE A 41 -12.00 7.48 3.91
N PRO A 42 -12.15 6.24 3.42
CA PRO A 42 -13.01 5.24 4.08
C PRO A 42 -12.51 4.82 5.47
N ASP A 43 -13.45 4.41 6.33
CA ASP A 43 -13.20 4.06 7.73
C ASP A 43 -12.13 2.97 7.88
N GLU A 44 -12.10 1.99 6.95
CA GLU A 44 -11.10 0.92 6.94
C GLU A 44 -9.67 1.48 6.84
N LEU A 45 -9.45 2.47 5.98
CA LEU A 45 -8.16 3.13 5.79
C LEU A 45 -7.88 4.13 6.92
N ALA A 46 -8.90 4.86 7.37
CA ALA A 46 -8.81 5.80 8.49
C ALA A 46 -8.32 5.11 9.78
N ASN A 47 -8.79 3.89 10.06
CA ASN A 47 -8.37 3.10 11.22
C ASN A 47 -6.91 2.63 11.13
N GLN A 48 -6.27 2.73 9.97
CA GLN A 48 -4.91 2.27 9.72
C GLN A 48 -3.89 3.40 9.62
N LEU A 49 -4.28 4.68 9.74
CA LEU A 49 -3.41 5.84 9.49
C LEU A 49 -2.09 5.81 10.28
N THR A 50 -2.12 5.52 11.58
CA THR A 50 -0.88 5.36 12.37
C THR A 50 -0.01 4.19 11.87
N GLY A 51 -0.64 3.12 11.39
CA GLY A 51 0.06 1.98 10.80
C GLY A 51 0.70 2.30 9.44
N LEU A 52 0.06 3.18 8.66
CA LEU A 52 0.57 3.71 7.38
C LEU A 52 1.67 4.75 7.59
N GLU A 53 1.56 5.58 8.63
CA GLU A 53 2.59 6.53 9.04
C GLU A 53 3.88 5.84 9.45
N ASN A 54 3.77 4.79 10.27
CA ASN A 54 4.93 3.96 10.65
C ASN A 54 5.60 3.26 9.44
N LYS A 55 4.90 3.18 8.30
CA LYS A 55 5.39 2.64 7.02
C LYS A 55 5.82 3.75 6.05
N GLN A 56 5.78 5.01 6.47
CA GLN A 56 6.07 6.17 5.62
C GLN A 56 5.19 6.28 4.37
N ILE A 57 3.99 5.71 4.38
CA ILE A 57 3.01 5.82 3.27
C ILE A 57 2.23 7.14 3.37
N VAL A 58 1.97 7.56 4.60
CA VAL A 58 1.41 8.87 4.93
C VAL A 58 2.27 9.53 5.99
N THR A 59 2.15 10.84 6.14
CA THR A 59 2.83 11.62 7.18
C THR A 59 1.81 12.42 7.95
N PHE A 60 1.89 12.40 9.28
CA PHE A 60 1.18 13.36 10.12
C PHE A 60 1.78 14.75 9.94
N VAL A 61 0.94 15.73 9.60
CA VAL A 61 1.37 17.10 9.32
C VAL A 61 1.21 17.99 10.54
N ASP A 62 -0.02 18.09 11.06
CA ASP A 62 -0.37 18.98 12.18
C ASP A 62 -1.74 18.63 12.77
N GLU A 63 -2.10 19.25 13.89
CA GLU A 63 -3.46 19.25 14.43
C GLU A 63 -4.17 20.58 14.09
N VAL A 64 -5.36 20.48 13.52
CA VAL A 64 -6.21 21.65 13.25
C VAL A 64 -7.33 21.74 14.27
N THR A 65 -7.45 22.91 14.89
CA THR A 65 -8.58 23.27 15.74
C THR A 65 -9.53 24.19 14.98
N GLN A 66 -10.78 23.78 14.80
CA GLN A 66 -11.85 24.62 14.25
C GLN A 66 -13.06 24.60 15.19
N SER A 67 -13.79 25.73 15.26
CA SER A 67 -14.98 25.86 16.11
C SER A 67 -16.08 24.83 15.82
N LYS A 68 -16.13 24.29 14.60
CA LYS A 68 -17.06 23.23 14.20
C LYS A 68 -16.76 21.87 14.85
N TRP A 69 -15.53 21.66 15.34
CA TRP A 69 -15.10 20.39 15.92
C TRP A 69 -14.96 20.50 17.45
N LYS A 70 -15.50 19.51 18.18
CA LYS A 70 -15.38 19.44 19.64
C LYS A 70 -13.96 19.09 20.12
N LYS A 71 -13.15 18.53 19.24
CA LYS A 71 -11.77 18.10 19.49
C LYS A 71 -10.89 18.48 18.29
N PRO A 72 -9.58 18.69 18.46
CA PRO A 72 -8.65 18.85 17.35
C PRO A 72 -8.73 17.67 16.37
N ARG A 73 -8.44 17.93 15.09
CA ARG A 73 -8.38 16.93 14.03
C ARG A 73 -6.98 16.88 13.45
N ASN A 74 -6.50 15.68 13.15
CA ASN A 74 -5.18 15.49 12.57
C ASN A 74 -5.24 15.74 11.06
N LEU A 75 -4.26 16.47 10.57
CA LEU A 75 -3.93 16.58 9.15
C LEU A 75 -2.87 15.57 8.77
N TRP A 76 -3.07 14.99 7.60
CA TRP A 76 -2.22 13.98 6.99
C TRP A 76 -1.87 14.39 5.57
N LYS A 77 -0.80 13.81 5.05
CA LYS A 77 -0.36 13.94 3.67
C LYS A 77 0.16 12.60 3.18
N THR A 78 -0.14 12.25 1.94
CA THR A 78 0.38 11.05 1.28
C THR A 78 1.83 11.25 0.85
N ASP A 79 2.67 10.25 1.05
CA ASP A 79 4.04 10.24 0.56
C ASP A 79 4.07 10.04 -0.97
N LEU A 80 4.94 10.79 -1.67
CA LEU A 80 5.01 10.78 -3.12
C LEU A 80 5.49 9.42 -3.65
N ASP A 81 6.57 8.88 -3.08
CA ASP A 81 7.16 7.62 -3.54
C ASP A 81 6.19 6.46 -3.29
N ALA A 82 5.48 6.47 -2.15
CA ALA A 82 4.45 5.48 -1.86
C ALA A 82 3.28 5.57 -2.85
N TYR A 83 2.82 6.79 -3.17
CA TYR A 83 1.74 7.02 -4.13
C TYR A 83 2.11 6.50 -5.53
N GLU A 84 3.30 6.84 -6.02
CA GLU A 84 3.79 6.34 -7.32
C GLU A 84 3.85 4.81 -7.36
N GLN A 85 4.33 4.16 -6.29
CA GLN A 85 4.37 2.70 -6.20
C GLN A 85 2.98 2.06 -6.18
N ILE A 86 2.00 2.66 -5.50
CA ILE A 86 0.61 2.17 -5.51
C ILE A 86 0.07 2.17 -6.95
N HIS A 87 0.31 3.25 -7.71
CA HIS A 87 -0.10 3.35 -9.11
C HIS A 87 0.66 2.37 -10.01
N ASP A 88 1.97 2.24 -9.86
CA ASP A 88 2.77 1.28 -10.64
C ASP A 88 2.27 -0.17 -10.44
N VAL A 89 1.88 -0.54 -9.23
CA VAL A 89 1.28 -1.86 -8.95
C VAL A 89 -0.07 -2.01 -9.68
N LEU A 90 -0.95 -1.01 -9.58
CA LEU A 90 -2.29 -1.07 -10.17
C LEU A 90 -2.27 -1.03 -11.69
N GLU A 91 -1.28 -0.39 -12.28
CA GLU A 91 -1.06 -0.34 -13.73
C GLU A 91 -0.27 -1.54 -14.27
N GLY A 92 0.09 -2.52 -13.41
CA GLY A 92 0.87 -3.70 -13.81
C GLY A 92 2.31 -3.39 -14.22
N LYS A 93 2.84 -2.23 -13.82
CA LYS A 93 4.22 -1.81 -14.09
C LYS A 93 5.22 -2.34 -13.06
N ASP A 94 4.73 -2.91 -11.97
CA ASP A 94 5.53 -3.54 -10.93
C ASP A 94 6.11 -4.90 -11.39
N ARG A 95 7.26 -4.83 -12.05
CA ARG A 95 7.94 -6.00 -12.64
C ARG A 95 8.43 -7.03 -11.63
N ASP A 96 8.58 -6.60 -10.38
CA ASP A 96 9.04 -7.45 -9.28
C ASP A 96 7.86 -8.15 -8.56
N GLY A 97 6.62 -7.87 -8.97
CA GLY A 97 5.38 -8.47 -8.46
C GLY A 97 5.18 -9.89 -9.00
N LEU A 98 5.44 -10.91 -8.18
CA LEU A 98 5.42 -12.31 -8.62
C LEU A 98 4.02 -12.83 -9.00
N LEU A 99 2.94 -12.27 -8.44
CA LEU A 99 1.54 -12.63 -8.73
C LEU A 99 0.66 -11.37 -8.87
N PRO A 100 -0.39 -11.38 -9.71
CA PRO A 100 -1.34 -10.28 -9.87
C PRO A 100 -2.02 -9.83 -8.56
N CYS A 101 -2.24 -10.74 -7.62
CA CYS A 101 -2.78 -10.41 -6.30
C CYS A 101 -1.78 -9.72 -5.35
N GLY A 102 -0.57 -9.41 -5.81
CA GLY A 102 0.47 -8.72 -5.03
C GLY A 102 1.19 -9.59 -3.99
N HIS A 103 0.82 -10.86 -3.86
CA HIS A 103 1.47 -11.81 -2.97
C HIS A 103 2.65 -12.51 -3.65
N SER A 104 3.64 -12.93 -2.84
CA SER A 104 4.81 -13.66 -3.30
C SER A 104 4.80 -15.14 -2.89
N ALA A 105 3.80 -15.59 -2.14
CA ALA A 105 3.68 -17.00 -1.75
C ALA A 105 3.07 -17.76 -2.92
N ILE A 106 3.87 -18.63 -3.54
CA ILE A 106 3.44 -19.43 -4.69
C ILE A 106 3.25 -20.88 -4.26
N ASN A 107 2.06 -21.40 -4.50
CA ASN A 107 1.75 -22.83 -4.38
C ASN A 107 1.70 -23.44 -5.79
N ASN A 108 2.62 -24.37 -6.07
CA ASN A 108 2.63 -25.12 -7.32
C ASN A 108 1.86 -26.43 -7.16
N GLU A 109 0.52 -26.32 -7.21
CA GLU A 109 -0.36 -27.46 -7.08
C GLU A 109 -0.40 -28.29 -8.37
N ARG A 110 -0.24 -29.61 -8.25
CA ARG A 110 -0.38 -30.52 -9.39
C ARG A 110 -1.83 -30.53 -9.87
N GLY A 111 -2.03 -30.32 -11.16
CA GLY A 111 -3.34 -30.42 -11.81
C GLY A 111 -4.13 -29.11 -11.84
N VAL A 112 -3.53 -27.99 -11.38
CA VAL A 112 -4.08 -26.65 -11.53
C VAL A 112 -3.49 -25.99 -12.78
N ASP A 113 -4.36 -25.44 -13.64
CA ASP A 113 -3.92 -24.70 -14.82
C ASP A 113 -3.67 -23.23 -14.45
N GLY A 114 -2.46 -22.96 -13.94
CA GLY A 114 -2.07 -21.64 -13.47
C GLY A 114 -1.00 -21.72 -12.38
N ILE A 115 -0.89 -20.64 -11.62
CA ILE A 115 -0.08 -20.54 -10.40
C ILE A 115 -0.99 -20.07 -9.27
N SER A 116 -1.09 -20.87 -8.21
CA SER A 116 -1.90 -20.53 -7.05
C SER A 116 -1.14 -19.64 -6.07
N CYS A 117 -1.81 -18.63 -5.54
CA CYS A 117 -1.31 -17.82 -4.44
C CYS A 117 -1.48 -18.56 -3.12
N GLY A 118 -0.42 -18.79 -2.36
CA GLY A 118 -0.48 -19.42 -1.03
C GLY A 118 -0.94 -18.51 0.11
N VAL A 119 -1.51 -17.32 -0.19
CA VAL A 119 -2.08 -16.40 0.82
C VAL A 119 -3.58 -16.21 0.63
N CYS A 120 -4.03 -15.90 -0.60
CA CYS A 120 -5.44 -15.71 -0.92
C CYS A 120 -6.07 -16.91 -1.64
N ASP A 121 -5.29 -17.96 -1.93
CA ASP A 121 -5.70 -19.15 -2.67
C ASP A 121 -6.26 -18.88 -4.08
N GLU A 122 -6.07 -17.66 -4.61
CA GLU A 122 -6.41 -17.32 -5.99
C GLU A 122 -5.47 -18.02 -6.98
N VAL A 123 -6.04 -18.51 -8.08
CA VAL A 123 -5.28 -19.10 -9.18
C VAL A 123 -5.15 -18.06 -10.28
N HIS A 124 -3.91 -17.72 -10.61
CA HIS A 124 -3.59 -16.78 -11.67
C HIS A 124 -3.11 -17.52 -12.92
N ALA A 125 -3.52 -17.05 -14.09
CA ALA A 125 -3.08 -17.64 -15.35
C ALA A 125 -1.58 -17.39 -15.57
N ARG A 126 -0.89 -18.30 -16.25
CA ARG A 126 0.58 -18.22 -16.41
C ARG A 126 1.00 -17.03 -17.27
N ASP A 127 0.22 -16.74 -18.31
CA ASP A 127 0.40 -15.60 -19.20
C ASP A 127 0.27 -14.25 -18.48
N GLU A 128 -0.65 -14.11 -17.53
CA GLU A 128 -0.75 -12.91 -16.67
C GLU A 128 0.50 -12.69 -15.81
N ILE A 129 1.13 -13.78 -15.37
CA ILE A 129 2.37 -13.73 -14.56
C ILE A 129 3.58 -13.43 -15.43
N ASP A 130 3.68 -14.05 -16.60
CA ASP A 130 4.77 -13.82 -17.54
C ASP A 130 4.74 -12.37 -18.08
N HIS A 131 3.54 -11.79 -18.26
CA HIS A 131 3.35 -10.38 -18.60
C HIS A 131 3.89 -9.45 -17.49
N ASN A 132 3.53 -9.71 -16.23
CA ASN A 132 4.01 -8.92 -15.09
C ASN A 132 5.54 -9.00 -14.93
N ARG A 133 6.16 -10.13 -15.25
CA ARG A 133 7.63 -10.27 -15.22
C ARG A 133 8.35 -9.58 -16.38
N GLY A 134 7.61 -9.03 -17.35
CA GLY A 134 8.18 -8.49 -18.58
C GLY A 134 8.78 -9.55 -19.49
N GLU A 135 8.34 -10.81 -19.36
CA GLU A 135 8.82 -11.96 -20.15
C GLU A 135 7.99 -12.20 -21.42
N VAL A 136 6.88 -11.47 -21.59
CA VAL A 136 6.07 -11.46 -22.83
C VAL A 136 6.00 -10.03 -23.39
N ALA A 137 6.43 -9.88 -24.64
CA ALA A 137 6.39 -8.65 -25.43
C ALA A 137 5.03 -8.43 -26.11
#